data_AF-A0A936MGQ5-F1
#
_entry.id   AF-A0A936MGQ5-F1
#
_cell.length_a   1.000
_cell.length_b   1.000
_cell.length_c   1.000
_cell.angle_alpha   90.00
_cell.angle_beta   90.00
_cell.angle_gamma   90.00
#
_symmetry.space_group_name_H-M   'P 1'
#
loop_
_entity.id
_entity.type
_entity.pdbx_description
1 polymer ?
#
loop_
_entity_poly.entity_id
_entity_poly.type
_entity_poly.pdbx_seq_one_letter_code
_entity_poly.pdbx_strand_id
1 'polypeptide(L)'
;MTRSLEEAGLDVAFVSLHGARAAVSDGITRAPGTFDKTLRGIDALSRTKVHVRLNFVFCEPNRREFPDFVRLVASRWPRAEINVSIASAFTDWCLARPT
;
A
#
# COMPACT_ATOMS: atom_id res chain seq x y z
N MET A 1 -2.39 7.88 19.61
CA MET A 1 -2.46 8.63 18.34
C MET A 1 -3.57 8.11 17.42
N THR A 2 -3.66 6.82 17.08
CA THR A 2 -4.75 6.35 16.19
C THR A 2 -6.14 6.44 16.84
N ARG A 3 -6.24 6.22 18.16
CA ARG A 3 -7.49 6.44 18.91
C ARG A 3 -7.94 7.90 18.89
N SER A 4 -7.03 8.86 19.01
CA SER A 4 -7.41 10.28 18.95
C SER A 4 -7.87 10.69 17.54
N LEU A 5 -7.41 10.01 16.48
CA LEU A 5 -7.95 10.20 15.13
C LEU A 5 -9.37 9.64 15.01
N GLU A 6 -9.62 8.46 15.59
CA GLU A 6 -10.97 7.87 15.67
C GLU A 6 -11.94 8.76 16.47
N GLU A 7 -11.52 9.27 17.63
CA GLU A 7 -12.30 10.19 18.46
C GLU A 7 -12.56 11.53 17.78
N ALA A 8 -11.64 11.97 16.91
CA ALA A 8 -11.83 13.14 16.07
C ALA A 8 -12.79 12.91 14.88
N GLY A 9 -13.28 11.69 14.69
CA GLY A 9 -14.24 11.35 13.63
C GLY A 9 -13.61 10.97 12.30
N LEU A 10 -12.34 10.51 12.27
CA LEU A 10 -11.76 9.96 11.04
C LEU A 10 -12.43 8.62 10.69
N ASP A 11 -13.06 8.53 9.52
CA ASP A 11 -13.73 7.30 9.08
C ASP A 11 -12.84 6.37 8.24
N VAL A 12 -11.98 6.94 7.39
CA VAL A 12 -11.14 6.19 6.45
C VAL A 12 -9.71 6.71 6.45
N ALA A 13 -8.74 5.81 6.59
CA ALA A 13 -7.33 6.07 6.39
C ALA A 13 -6.88 5.51 5.05
N PHE A 14 -6.60 6.40 4.09
CA PHE A 14 -6.06 6.05 2.78
C PHE A 14 -4.53 6.12 2.82
N VAL A 15 -3.87 4.96 2.80
CA VAL A 15 -2.42 4.83 3.09
C VAL A 15 -1.69 4.24 1.89
N SER A 16 -0.66 4.94 1.40
CA SER A 16 0.21 4.42 0.34
C SER A 16 1.12 3.31 0.85
N LEU A 17 1.08 2.15 0.19
CA LEU A 17 1.98 1.03 0.43
C LEU A 17 2.25 0.32 -0.91
N HIS A 18 3.48 0.44 -1.42
CA HIS A 18 3.79 0.10 -2.81
C HIS A 18 4.47 -1.26 -3.01
N GLY A 19 4.60 -2.04 -1.94
CA GLY A 19 5.27 -3.34 -1.99
C GLY A 19 5.04 -4.15 -0.72
N ALA A 20 5.39 -5.44 -0.79
CA ALA A 20 5.37 -6.36 0.34
C ALA A 20 6.67 -6.33 1.14
N ARG A 21 7.73 -5.75 0.57
CA ARG A 21 9.07 -5.65 1.15
C ARG A 21 9.55 -4.20 1.19
N ALA A 22 10.32 -3.87 2.23
CA ALA A 22 10.92 -2.54 2.38
C ALA A 22 11.71 -2.11 1.14
N ALA A 23 12.54 -3.01 0.58
CA ALA A 23 13.34 -2.71 -0.60
C ALA A 23 12.53 -2.19 -1.80
N VAL A 24 11.28 -2.66 -1.99
CA VAL A 24 10.44 -2.21 -3.09
C VAL A 24 9.64 -0.98 -2.70
N SER A 25 8.96 -1.02 -1.56
CA SER A 25 8.12 0.12 -1.14
C SER A 25 8.95 1.37 -0.90
N ASP A 26 10.06 1.27 -0.16
CA ASP A 26 10.98 2.39 0.09
C ASP A 26 11.71 2.80 -1.19
N GLY A 27 11.99 1.85 -2.08
CA GLY A 27 12.61 2.12 -3.38
C GLY A 27 11.71 3.01 -4.25
N ILE A 28 10.41 2.72 -4.28
CA ILE A 28 9.41 3.51 -5.01
C ILE A 28 9.21 4.88 -4.38
N THR A 29 9.12 4.97 -3.05
CA THR A 29 8.92 6.25 -2.35
C THR A 29 10.21 7.07 -2.24
N ARG A 30 11.38 6.47 -2.53
CA ARG A 30 12.71 7.02 -2.27
C ARG A 30 12.89 7.43 -0.80
N ALA A 31 12.30 6.66 0.11
CA ALA A 31 12.28 6.97 1.54
C ALA A 31 12.63 5.72 2.38
N PRO A 32 13.93 5.43 2.56
CA PRO A 32 14.39 4.27 3.34
C PRO A 32 13.83 4.24 4.77
N GLY A 33 13.37 3.07 5.21
CA GLY A 33 12.82 2.83 6.54
C GLY A 33 11.39 3.32 6.74
N THR A 34 10.73 3.82 5.68
CA THR A 34 9.32 4.24 5.79
C THR A 34 8.37 3.07 5.76
N PHE A 35 8.69 1.99 5.06
CA PHE A 35 7.91 0.76 5.01
C PHE A 35 7.55 0.26 6.42
N ASP A 36 8.54 0.08 7.30
CA ASP A 36 8.30 -0.41 8.66
C ASP A 36 7.49 0.58 9.50
N LYS A 37 7.69 1.90 9.30
CA LYS A 37 6.90 2.94 9.96
C LYS A 37 5.44 2.88 9.51
N THR A 38 5.22 2.71 8.20
CA THR A 38 3.90 2.56 7.59
C THR A 38 3.20 1.31 8.12
N LEU A 39 3.88 0.17 8.19
CA LEU A 39 3.29 -1.06 8.73
C LEU A 39 2.86 -0.90 10.19
N ARG A 40 3.69 -0.25 11.03
CA ARG A 40 3.30 0.05 12.43
C ARG A 40 2.10 0.98 12.51
N GLY A 41 2.01 1.97 11.62
CA GLY A 41 0.86 2.86 11.51
C GLY A 41 -0.42 2.10 11.14
N ILE A 42 -0.34 1.21 10.15
CA ILE A 42 -1.46 0.37 9.72
C ILE A 42 -1.86 -0.61 10.84
N ASP A 43 -0.92 -1.23 11.54
CA ASP A 43 -1.22 -2.10 12.70
C ASP A 43 -1.96 -1.34 13.81
N ALA A 44 -1.63 -0.07 14.01
CA ALA A 44 -2.30 0.78 15.00
C ALA A 44 -3.69 1.23 14.54
N LEU A 45 -3.89 1.45 13.22
CA LEU A 45 -5.18 1.77 12.62
C LEU A 45 -6.09 0.54 12.56
N SER A 46 -5.56 -0.65 12.29
CA SER A 46 -6.34 -1.89 12.19
C SER A 46 -6.98 -2.32 13.51
N ARG A 47 -6.59 -1.69 14.62
CA ARG A 47 -7.14 -1.85 15.97
C ARG A 47 -8.24 -0.83 16.32
N THR A 48 -8.55 0.10 15.43
CA THR A 48 -9.63 1.09 15.60
C THR A 48 -10.84 0.73 14.71
N LYS A 49 -11.86 1.60 14.73
CA LYS A 49 -12.98 1.56 13.77
C LYS A 49 -12.67 2.22 12.43
N VAL A 50 -11.54 2.91 12.30
CA VAL A 50 -11.13 3.59 11.06
C VAL A 50 -10.92 2.53 9.98
N HIS A 51 -11.62 2.67 8.86
CA HIS A 51 -11.45 1.78 7.72
C HIS A 51 -10.09 2.03 7.07
N VAL A 52 -9.29 1.00 6.92
CA VAL A 52 -7.97 1.10 6.28
C VAL A 52 -8.13 0.77 4.81
N ARG A 53 -7.75 1.71 3.95
CA ARG A 53 -7.64 1.49 2.51
C ARG A 53 -6.18 1.68 2.09
N LEU A 54 -5.58 0.60 1.59
CA LEU A 54 -4.18 0.57 1.18
C LEU A 54 -4.09 0.84 -0.32
N ASN A 55 -3.30 1.84 -0.70
CA ASN A 55 -3.12 2.23 -2.08
C ASN A 55 -1.85 1.60 -2.67
N PHE A 56 -2.04 0.69 -3.63
CA PHE A 56 -0.97 0.08 -4.42
C PHE A 56 -0.98 0.71 -5.82
N VAL A 57 -0.01 1.59 -6.08
CA VAL A 57 0.22 2.12 -7.44
C VAL A 57 1.12 1.16 -8.20
N PHE A 58 0.63 0.59 -9.29
CA PHE A 58 1.42 -0.25 -10.18
C PHE A 58 2.48 0.56 -10.93
N CYS A 59 3.71 0.08 -10.87
CA CYS A 59 4.84 0.57 -11.65
C CYS A 59 5.79 -0.60 -11.98
N GLU A 60 6.75 -0.38 -12.88
CA GLU A 60 7.64 -1.47 -13.32
C GLU A 60 8.39 -2.16 -12.17
N PRO A 61 8.92 -1.44 -11.16
CA PRO A 61 9.61 -2.06 -10.04
C PRO A 61 8.76 -3.01 -9.17
N ASN A 62 7.44 -2.82 -9.08
CA ASN A 62 6.58 -3.61 -8.17
C ASN A 62 5.59 -4.55 -8.87
N ARG A 63 5.54 -4.59 -10.21
CA ARG A 63 4.54 -5.39 -10.95
C ARG A 63 4.49 -6.87 -10.56
N ARG A 64 5.63 -7.46 -10.18
CA ARG A 64 5.74 -8.88 -9.78
C ARG A 64 5.44 -9.10 -8.30
N GLU A 65 5.39 -8.03 -7.50
CA GLU A 65 5.23 -8.11 -6.05
C GLU A 65 3.76 -8.08 -5.62
N PHE A 66 2.85 -7.73 -6.51
CA PHE A 66 1.42 -7.64 -6.18
C PHE A 66 0.84 -8.91 -5.52
N PRO A 67 1.16 -10.15 -5.95
CA PRO A 67 0.69 -11.35 -5.24
C PRO A 67 1.17 -11.44 -3.79
N ASP A 68 2.43 -11.06 -3.53
CA ASP A 68 2.99 -11.05 -2.16
C ASP A 68 2.36 -9.94 -1.32
N PHE A 69 2.07 -8.78 -1.95
CA PHE A 69 1.37 -7.69 -1.31
C PHE A 69 -0.04 -8.11 -0.88
N VAL A 70 -0.81 -8.78 -1.75
CA VAL A 70 -2.14 -9.30 -1.42
C VAL A 70 -2.06 -10.30 -0.25
N ARG A 71 -1.07 -11.21 -0.24
CA ARG A 71 -0.86 -12.15 0.87
C ARG A 71 -0.52 -11.43 2.19
N LEU A 72 0.33 -10.40 2.13
CA LEU A 72 0.67 -9.59 3.30
C LEU A 72 -0.59 -8.91 3.87
N VAL A 73 -1.38 -8.26 3.02
CA VAL A 73 -2.59 -7.56 3.46
C VAL A 73 -3.63 -8.54 4.02
N ALA A 74 -3.91 -9.63 3.31
CA ALA A 74 -4.89 -10.62 3.74
C ALA A 74 -4.52 -11.30 5.07
N SER A 75 -3.23 -11.58 5.28
CA SER A 75 -2.76 -12.22 6.52
C SER A 75 -2.69 -11.26 7.70
N ARG A 76 -2.28 -10.00 7.48
CA ARG A 76 -1.98 -9.05 8.57
C ARG A 76 -3.14 -8.10 8.87
N TRP A 77 -3.88 -7.68 7.85
CA TRP A 77 -4.98 -6.72 7.95
C TRP A 77 -6.21 -7.20 7.15
N PRO A 78 -6.87 -8.30 7.56
CA PRO A 78 -7.95 -8.92 6.79
C PRO A 78 -9.19 -8.03 6.59
N ARG A 79 -9.32 -6.92 7.34
CA ARG A 79 -10.39 -5.92 7.17
C ARG A 79 -10.01 -4.76 6.24
N ALA A 80 -8.75 -4.69 5.81
CA ALA A 80 -8.28 -3.60 4.96
C ALA A 80 -8.73 -3.80 3.51
N GLU A 81 -9.05 -2.70 2.85
CA GLU A 81 -9.34 -2.67 1.43
C GLU A 81 -8.07 -2.39 0.62
N ILE A 82 -7.86 -3.10 -0.48
CA ILE A 82 -6.79 -2.79 -1.43
C ILE A 82 -7.36 -1.93 -2.56
N ASN A 83 -6.89 -0.69 -2.65
CA ASN A 83 -7.08 0.16 -3.81
C ASN A 83 -5.90 -0.03 -4.77
N VAL A 84 -6.22 -0.27 -6.03
CA VAL A 84 -5.24 -0.40 -7.10
C VAL A 84 -5.30 0.84 -7.98
N SER A 85 -4.15 1.49 -8.14
CA SER A 85 -3.99 2.65 -9.02
C SER A 85 -2.98 2.34 -10.12
N ILE A 86 -3.24 2.85 -11.33
CA ILE A 86 -2.34 2.71 -12.48
C ILE A 86 -2.09 4.11 -13.04
N ALA A 87 -0.84 4.57 -13.03
CA ALA A 87 -0.48 5.83 -13.67
C ALA A 87 -0.36 5.60 -15.19
N SER A 88 -1.10 6.39 -15.97
CA SER A 88 -1.47 6.15 -17.37
C SER A 88 -0.37 6.32 -18.44
N ALA A 89 0.90 6.05 -18.12
CA ALA A 89 1.92 5.77 -19.15
C ALA A 89 2.01 4.26 -19.48
N PHE A 90 1.15 3.43 -18.88
CA PHE A 90 1.18 1.97 -19.02
C PHE A 90 0.69 1.45 -20.39
N THR A 91 -0.04 2.26 -21.17
CA THR A 91 -0.48 1.88 -22.53
C THR A 91 0.70 1.68 -23.48
N ASP A 92 1.79 2.43 -23.30
CA ASP A 92 3.03 2.25 -24.08
C ASP A 92 3.73 0.93 -23.75
N TRP A 93 3.46 0.35 -22.57
CA TRP A 93 4.06 -0.89 -22.10
C TRP A 93 3.34 -2.15 -22.63
N CYS A 94 2.02 -2.10 -22.80
CA CYS A 94 1.28 -3.15 -23.52
C CYS A 94 1.56 -3.13 -25.04
N LEU A 95 2.06 -2.01 -25.58
CA LEU A 95 2.42 -1.85 -26.99
C LEU A 95 3.92 -2.03 -27.27
N ALA A 96 4.77 -2.07 -26.24
CA ALA A 96 6.19 -2.35 -26.39
C ALA A 96 6.39 -3.83 -26.75
N ARG A 97 6.51 -4.09 -28.06
CA ARG A 97 6.85 -5.41 -28.61
C ARG A 97 8.17 -5.91 -28.01
N PRO A 98 8.28 -7.21 -27.69
CA PRO A 98 9.58 -7.79 -27.36
C PRO A 98 10.47 -7.74 -28.60
N THR A 99 11.61 -7.05 -28.50
CA THR A 99 12.76 -7.17 -29.40
C THR A 99 13.47 -8.49 -29.20
#